data_AF-A0A2X3INP3-F1
#
_entry.id   AF-A0A2X3INP3-F1
#
_cell.length_a   1.000
_cell.length_b   1.000
_cell.length_c   1.000
_cell.angle_alpha   90.00
_cell.angle_beta   90.00
_cell.angle_gamma   90.00
#
_symmetry.space_group_name_H-M   'P 1'
#
loop_
_entity.id
_entity.type
_entity.pdbx_description
1 polymer ?
#
loop_
_entity_poly.entity_id
_entity_poly.type
_entity_poly.pdbx_seq_one_letter_code
_entity_poly.pdbx_strand_id
1 'polypeptide(L)'
;MFCSSFTAKGLEIACEHGALHIRREGEVRKFVAGVNQISYNGELARAKGQTMHYVTERAVFELRPEGPVLTEIAPGIDLERDILAHMDFHPAIAADLQVMDSRLFAPPPCGLAEHLSRNSSSDS
;
A
#
# COMPACT_ATOMS: atom_id res chain seq x y z
N MET A 1 2.43 11.19 3.47
CA MET A 1 2.47 9.96 2.66
C MET A 1 3.87 9.37 2.76
N PHE A 2 3.98 8.05 2.97
CA PHE A 2 5.22 7.27 2.90
C PHE A 2 5.12 6.30 1.73
N CYS A 3 6.19 6.21 0.93
CA CYS A 3 6.28 5.27 -0.20
C CYS A 3 7.48 4.34 0.03
N SER A 4 7.25 3.03 -0.02
CA SER A 4 8.31 2.05 0.19
C SER A 4 7.90 0.67 -0.33
N SER A 5 8.85 -0.18 -0.69
CA SER A 5 8.55 -1.59 -0.95
C SER A 5 7.97 -2.30 0.28
N PHE A 6 7.12 -3.31 0.11
CA PHE A 6 6.49 -4.03 1.21
C PHE A 6 7.50 -4.86 2.03
N THR A 7 8.36 -5.59 1.34
CA THR A 7 9.54 -6.28 1.89
C THR A 7 10.81 -5.66 1.32
N ALA A 8 11.94 -5.94 1.95
CA ALA A 8 13.25 -5.51 1.49
C ALA A 8 14.17 -6.72 1.25
N LYS A 9 15.31 -6.46 0.59
CA LYS A 9 16.36 -7.44 0.27
C LYS A 9 15.87 -8.57 -0.65
N GLY A 10 15.98 -8.33 -1.97
CA GLY A 10 15.73 -9.35 -2.99
C GLY A 10 14.28 -9.45 -3.49
N LEU A 11 13.42 -8.48 -3.16
CA LEU A 11 12.09 -8.38 -3.74
C LEU A 11 12.20 -8.13 -5.25
N GLU A 12 11.62 -9.03 -6.05
CA GLU A 12 11.53 -8.93 -7.50
C GLU A 12 10.06 -9.05 -7.91
N ILE A 13 9.59 -8.05 -8.65
CA ILE A 13 8.20 -7.94 -9.10
C ILE A 13 8.13 -7.77 -10.61
N ALA A 14 7.01 -8.17 -11.20
CA ALA A 14 6.68 -7.92 -12.59
C ALA A 14 5.25 -7.39 -12.69
N CYS A 15 5.03 -6.37 -13.51
CA CYS A 15 3.69 -5.89 -13.85
C CYS A 15 3.33 -6.45 -15.23
N GLU A 16 2.39 -7.38 -15.27
CA GLU A 16 1.98 -8.08 -16.49
C GLU A 16 0.47 -8.10 -16.58
N HIS A 17 -0.07 -7.82 -17.77
CA HIS A 17 -1.52 -7.85 -18.03
C HIS A 17 -2.37 -6.98 -17.07
N GLY A 18 -1.82 -5.88 -16.55
CA GLY A 18 -2.53 -5.02 -15.60
C GLY A 18 -2.60 -5.57 -14.17
N ALA A 19 -1.76 -6.55 -13.85
CA ALA A 19 -1.62 -7.14 -12.52
C ALA A 19 -0.16 -7.15 -12.05
N LEU A 20 0.02 -7.13 -10.74
CA LEU A 20 1.30 -7.32 -10.07
C LEU A 20 1.55 -8.81 -9.84
N HIS A 21 2.77 -9.24 -10.15
CA HIS A 21 3.27 -10.58 -9.88
C HIS A 21 4.55 -10.49 -9.06
N ILE A 22 4.57 -11.14 -7.90
CA ILE A 22 5.78 -11.29 -7.10
C ILE A 22 6.57 -12.47 -7.68
N ARG A 23 7.73 -12.18 -8.30
CA ARG A 23 8.63 -13.20 -8.86
C ARG A 23 9.53 -13.79 -7.79
N ARG A 24 9.96 -12.96 -6.86
CA ARG A 24 10.75 -13.33 -5.70
C ARG A 24 10.40 -12.43 -4.54
N GLU A 25 10.13 -13.02 -3.38
CA GLU A 25 9.84 -12.27 -2.17
C GLU A 25 11.11 -11.75 -1.49
N GLY A 26 11.01 -10.57 -0.87
CA GLY A 26 12.07 -10.00 -0.06
C GLY A 26 12.25 -10.70 1.28
N GLU A 27 13.50 -10.84 1.72
CA GLU A 27 13.84 -11.56 2.95
C GLU A 27 13.54 -10.77 4.23
N VAL A 28 13.43 -9.44 4.14
CA VAL A 28 13.27 -8.55 5.30
C VAL A 28 11.87 -7.95 5.33
N ARG A 29 11.11 -8.24 6.38
CA ARG A 29 9.80 -7.63 6.65
C ARG A 29 9.98 -6.19 7.13
N LYS A 30 9.13 -5.29 6.62
CA LYS A 30 9.13 -3.87 7.03
C LYS A 30 7.96 -3.50 7.93
N PHE A 31 6.92 -4.33 7.96
CA PHE A 31 5.76 -4.18 8.85
C PHE A 31 5.96 -5.03 10.10
N VAL A 32 6.82 -4.55 10.99
CA VAL A 32 7.24 -5.23 12.21
C VAL A 32 6.44 -4.77 13.43
N ALA A 33 6.28 -5.64 14.44
CA ALA A 33 5.52 -5.33 15.65
C ALA A 33 6.15 -4.23 16.52
N GLY A 34 7.46 -3.98 16.38
CA GLY A 34 8.17 -2.92 17.09
C GLY A 34 9.35 -2.40 16.27
N VAL A 35 9.48 -1.08 16.19
CA VAL A 35 10.63 -0.41 15.56
C VAL A 35 11.72 -0.16 16.60
N ASN A 36 12.99 -0.29 16.21
CA ASN A 36 14.13 -0.03 17.11
C ASN A 36 14.22 1.43 17.57
N GLN A 37 13.75 2.37 16.74
CA GLN A 37 13.67 3.79 17.07
C GLN A 37 12.43 4.38 16.41
N ILE A 38 11.65 5.15 17.18
CA ILE A 38 10.47 5.85 16.67
C ILE A 38 10.93 7.13 15.97
N SER A 39 11.10 7.07 14.64
CA SER A 39 11.40 8.27 13.83
C SER A 39 10.16 9.08 13.47
N TYR A 40 8.97 8.47 13.56
CA TYR A 40 7.68 9.12 13.35
C TYR A 40 6.71 8.64 14.44
N ASN A 41 6.25 9.57 15.28
CA ASN A 41 5.31 9.26 16.35
C ASN A 41 3.88 9.17 15.77
N GLY A 42 3.50 7.95 15.39
CA GLY A 42 2.16 7.68 14.85
C GLY A 42 1.04 8.00 15.83
N GLU A 43 1.26 7.90 17.14
CA GLU A 43 0.24 8.24 18.15
C GLU A 43 -0.06 9.74 18.16
N LEU A 44 0.99 10.56 18.09
CA LEU A 44 0.84 12.02 18.00
C LEU A 44 0.17 12.45 16.70
N ALA A 45 0.46 11.77 15.58
CA ALA A 45 -0.18 12.03 14.30
C ALA A 45 -1.67 11.69 14.31
N ARG A 46 -2.04 10.54 14.90
CA ARG A 46 -3.44 10.15 15.14
C ARG A 46 -4.17 11.17 16.01
N ALA A 47 -3.55 11.60 17.11
CA ALA A 47 -4.14 12.59 18.02
C ALA A 47 -4.37 13.97 17.35
N LYS A 48 -3.59 14.28 16.31
CA LYS A 48 -3.73 15.52 15.51
C LYS A 48 -4.68 15.37 14.32
N GLY A 49 -5.30 14.21 14.13
CA GLY A 49 -6.18 13.93 12.98
C GLY A 49 -5.46 14.01 11.63
N GLN A 50 -4.15 13.76 11.60
CA GLN A 50 -3.40 13.78 10.34
C GLN A 50 -3.63 12.47 9.57
N THR A 51 -4.21 12.58 8.38
CA THR A 51 -4.34 11.45 7.45
C THR A 51 -2.96 11.10 6.90
N MET A 52 -2.48 9.88 7.19
CA MET A 52 -1.20 9.38 6.68
C MET A 52 -1.43 8.10 5.88
N HIS A 53 -0.93 8.09 4.64
CA HIS A 53 -0.92 6.89 3.79
C HIS A 53 0.46 6.25 3.74
N TYR A 54 0.49 4.91 3.83
CA TYR A 54 1.65 4.07 3.53
C TYR A 54 1.38 3.32 2.24
N VAL A 55 2.07 3.70 1.18
CA VAL A 55 1.90 3.11 -0.15
C VAL A 55 3.09 2.20 -0.46
N THR A 56 2.76 0.99 -0.86
CA THR A 56 3.72 -0.01 -1.35
C THR A 56 3.40 -0.42 -2.77
N GLU A 57 4.22 -1.30 -3.35
CA GLU A 57 3.93 -1.86 -4.66
C GLU A 57 2.64 -2.71 -4.67
N ARG A 58 2.30 -3.35 -3.54
CA ARG A 58 1.24 -4.35 -3.44
C ARG A 58 0.02 -3.94 -2.61
N ALA A 59 0.14 -2.91 -1.78
CA ALA A 59 -0.87 -2.53 -0.80
C ALA A 59 -0.77 -1.05 -0.39
N VAL A 60 -1.92 -0.44 -0.09
CA VAL A 60 -2.06 0.89 0.50
C VAL A 60 -2.69 0.78 1.86
N PHE A 61 -2.06 1.42 2.85
CA PHE A 61 -2.59 1.55 4.20
C PHE A 61 -2.85 3.00 4.56
N GLU A 62 -3.87 3.22 5.37
CA GLU A 62 -4.18 4.50 5.98
C GLU A 62 -4.01 4.41 7.49
N LEU A 63 -3.38 5.41 8.10
CA LEU A 63 -3.34 5.53 9.56
C LEU A 63 -4.63 6.18 10.06
N ARG A 64 -5.54 5.37 10.59
CA ARG A 64 -6.79 5.81 11.23
C ARG A 64 -6.65 5.82 12.76
N PRO A 65 -7.62 6.38 13.53
CA PRO A 65 -7.55 6.40 14.99
C PRO A 65 -7.31 5.03 15.64
N GLU A 66 -7.85 3.96 15.04
CA GLU A 66 -7.70 2.57 15.46
C GLU A 66 -6.33 1.94 15.09
N GLY A 67 -5.56 2.56 14.20
CA GLY A 67 -4.26 2.06 13.73
C GLY A 67 -4.16 1.99 12.20
N PRO A 68 -3.18 1.24 11.67
CA PRO A 68 -3.04 1.00 10.23
C PRO A 68 -4.23 0.19 9.71
N VAL A 69 -4.88 0.72 8.68
CA VAL A 69 -6.00 0.10 7.98
C VAL A 69 -5.61 -0.14 6.54
N LEU A 70 -5.74 -1.38 6.06
CA LEU A 70 -5.52 -1.73 4.66
C LEU A 70 -6.72 -1.24 3.83
N THR A 71 -6.45 -0.33 2.89
CA THR A 71 -7.49 0.32 2.06
C THR A 71 -7.46 -0.11 0.61
N GLU A 72 -6.28 -0.45 0.07
CA GLU A 72 -6.15 -0.94 -1.30
C GLU A 72 -5.17 -2.10 -1.43
N ILE A 73 -5.44 -3.01 -2.37
CA ILE A 73 -4.55 -4.12 -2.76
C ILE A 73 -4.30 -4.08 -4.26
N ALA A 74 -3.07 -4.34 -4.68
CA ALA A 74 -2.74 -4.42 -6.09
C ALA A 74 -3.46 -5.60 -6.79
N PRO A 75 -3.92 -5.44 -8.04
CA PRO A 75 -4.44 -6.56 -8.81
C PRO A 75 -3.40 -7.68 -8.91
N GLY A 76 -3.83 -8.93 -8.74
CA GLY A 76 -2.94 -10.11 -8.75
C GLY A 76 -2.33 -10.49 -7.40
N ILE A 77 -2.54 -9.67 -6.36
CA ILE A 77 -2.05 -9.91 -4.99
C ILE A 77 -3.13 -10.57 -4.14
N ASP A 78 -2.73 -11.59 -3.40
CA ASP A 78 -3.57 -12.31 -2.44
C ASP A 78 -3.38 -11.74 -1.03
N LEU A 79 -4.48 -11.42 -0.36
CA LEU A 79 -4.45 -10.78 0.97
C LEU A 79 -3.71 -11.64 2.00
N GLU A 80 -4.00 -12.94 2.08
CA GLU A 80 -3.42 -13.80 3.11
C GLU A 80 -1.97 -14.12 2.79
N ARG A 81 -1.71 -14.58 1.56
CA ARG A 81 -0.40 -15.06 1.13
C ARG A 81 0.61 -13.93 0.95
N ASP A 82 0.22 -12.84 0.29
CA ASP A 82 1.17 -11.84 -0.19
C ASP A 82 1.22 -10.58 0.70
N ILE A 83 0.27 -10.42 1.63
CA ILE A 83 0.23 -9.29 2.57
C ILE A 83 0.36 -9.79 4.00
N LEU A 84 -0.66 -10.48 4.53
CA LEU A 84 -0.74 -10.80 5.96
C LEU A 84 0.40 -11.75 6.41
N ALA A 85 0.77 -12.73 5.60
CA ALA A 85 1.90 -13.63 5.89
C ALA A 85 3.28 -12.91 5.96
N HIS A 86 3.36 -11.67 5.46
CA HIS A 86 4.58 -10.86 5.42
C HIS A 86 4.57 -9.69 6.42
N MET A 87 3.58 -9.65 7.32
CA MET A 87 3.48 -8.69 8.42
C MET A 87 3.66 -9.39 9.76
N ASP A 88 4.22 -8.69 10.74
CA ASP A 88 4.31 -9.19 12.12
C ASP A 88 3.11 -8.74 12.99
N PHE A 89 2.16 -8.03 12.40
CA PHE A 89 0.91 -7.63 13.03
C PHE A 89 -0.24 -7.70 12.02
N HIS A 90 -1.47 -7.78 12.53
CA HIS A 90 -2.66 -7.80 11.69
C HIS A 90 -3.23 -6.38 11.59
N PRO A 91 -3.19 -5.74 10.41
CA PRO A 91 -3.85 -4.45 10.21
C PRO A 91 -5.37 -4.63 10.25
N ALA A 92 -6.11 -3.57 10.52
CA ALA A 92 -7.53 -3.59 10.23
C ALA A 92 -7.74 -3.62 8.71
N ILE A 93 -8.78 -4.31 8.23
CA ILE A 93 -9.12 -4.36 6.81
C ILE A 93 -10.32 -3.44 6.61
N ALA A 94 -10.21 -2.51 5.67
CA ALA A 94 -11.30 -1.61 5.33
C ALA A 94 -12.52 -2.41 4.82
N ALA A 95 -13.73 -2.06 5.27
CA ALA A 95 -14.95 -2.70 4.81
C ALA A 95 -15.19 -2.50 3.29
N ASP A 96 -14.65 -1.39 2.78
CA ASP A 96 -14.63 -0.98 1.39
C ASP A 96 -13.24 -1.19 0.76
N LEU A 97 -12.52 -2.25 1.14
CA LEU A 97 -11.23 -2.61 0.55
C LEU A 97 -11.30 -2.60 -0.99
N GLN A 98 -10.50 -1.74 -1.62
CA GLN A 98 -10.48 -1.58 -3.07
C GLN A 98 -9.31 -2.32 -3.71
N VAL A 99 -9.46 -2.63 -5.00
CA VAL A 99 -8.32 -3.02 -5.84
C VAL A 99 -7.73 -1.75 -6.43
N MET A 100 -6.40 -1.62 -6.36
CA MET A 100 -5.68 -0.50 -6.97
C MET A 100 -5.97 -0.43 -8.48
N ASP A 101 -5.94 0.76 -9.05
CA ASP A 101 -6.22 0.95 -10.48
C ASP A 101 -5.27 0.12 -11.35
N SER A 102 -5.82 -0.83 -12.13
CA SER A 102 -5.05 -1.78 -12.93
C SER A 102 -4.19 -1.11 -14.00
N ARG A 103 -4.50 0.14 -14.38
CA ARG A 103 -3.67 0.93 -15.31
C ARG A 103 -2.30 1.25 -14.72
N LEU A 104 -2.16 1.28 -13.39
CA LEU A 104 -0.88 1.46 -12.71
C LEU A 104 0.07 0.27 -12.95
N PHE A 105 -0.47 -0.88 -13.35
CA PHE A 105 0.25 -2.13 -13.59
C PHE A 105 0.31 -2.50 -15.08
N ALA A 106 -0.05 -1.57 -15.97
CA ALA A 106 0.07 -1.71 -17.41
C ALA A 106 1.36 -1.04 -17.93
N PRO A 107 1.86 -1.43 -19.12
CA PRO A 107 3.01 -0.77 -19.75
C PRO A 107 2.75 0.73 -19.94
N PRO A 108 3.76 1.59 -19.72
CA PRO A 108 3.59 3.03 -19.87
C PRO A 108 3.29 3.43 -21.32
N PRO A 109 2.58 4.56 -21.53
CA PRO A 109 2.09 5.48 -20.51
C PRO A 109 0.80 4.96 -19.82
N CYS A 110 0.76 5.05 -18.49
CA CYS A 110 -0.36 4.58 -17.66
C CYS A 110 -1.58 5.52 -17.61
N GLY A 111 -1.60 6.57 -18.43
CA GLY A 111 -2.74 7.50 -18.55
C GLY A 111 -2.97 8.40 -17.31
N LEU A 112 -1.92 8.70 -16.54
CA LEU A 112 -2.00 9.50 -15.30
C LEU A 112 -2.57 10.91 -15.54
N ALA A 113 -2.20 11.55 -16.66
CA ALA A 113 -2.70 12.89 -17.01
C ALA A 113 -4.22 12.90 -17.30
N GLU A 114 -4.73 11.89 -18.02
CA GLU A 114 -6.17 11.76 -18.24
C GLU A 114 -6.92 11.41 -16.94
N HIS A 115 -6.30 10.69 -16.02
CA HIS A 115 -6.91 10.38 -14.72
C HIS A 115 -7.05 11.63 -13.84
N LEU A 116 -5.98 12.43 -13.71
CA LEU A 116 -6.00 13.64 -12.88
C LEU A 116 -6.99 14.69 -13.39
N SER A 117 -7.14 14.83 -14.71
CA SER A 117 -8.11 15.77 -15.32
C SER A 117 -9.57 15.35 -15.12
N ARG A 118 -9.85 14.04 -15.00
CA ARG A 118 -11.19 13.51 -14.69
C ARG A 118 -11.56 13.69 -13.21
N ASN A 119 -10.62 13.52 -12.28
CA ASN A 119 -10.89 13.69 -10.84
C ASN A 119 -10.93 15.17 -10.42
N SER A 120 -10.31 16.08 -11.17
CA SER A 120 -10.42 17.52 -10.91
C SER A 120 -11.77 18.13 -11.33
N SER A 121 -12.63 17.36 -12.02
CA SER A 121 -13.96 17.79 -12.46
C SER A 121 -15.11 17.23 -11.61
N SER A 122 -14.79 16.46 -10.56
CA SER A 122 -15.75 15.96 -9.56
C SER A 122 -15.80 16.78 -8.26
N ASP A 123 -14.95 17.80 -8.12
CA ASP A 123 -15.03 18.84 -7.09
C ASP A 123 -15.51 20.17 -7.72
N SER A 124 -16.79 20.26 -8.08
CA SER A 124 -17.48 21.52 -8.42
C SER A 124 -18.98 21.39 -8.20
#